data_AF-A0A3C1VQU3-F1
#
_entry.id   AF-A0A3C1VQU3-F1
#
_cell.length_a   1.000
_cell.length_b   1.000
_cell.length_c   1.000
_cell.angle_alpha   90.00
_cell.angle_beta   90.00
_cell.angle_gamma   90.00
#
_symmetry.space_group_name_H-M   'P 1'
#
loop_
_entity.id
_entity.type
_entity.pdbx_description
1 polymer ?
#
loop_
_entity_poly.entity_id
_entity_poly.type
_entity_poly.pdbx_seq_one_letter_code
_entity_poly.pdbx_strand_id
1 'polypeptide(L)'
;GPNGAGKTTTIRMILEIIKPSSGSISVLSTDSALKVRNRIGYLPEEKGLYKKMKVWAIIQYFAMLKGMDKQTAKTRAWELLEKYGLKDFGEAKVESLSKGMGQKVQVLAAVA
;
A
#
# COMPACT_ATOMS: atom_id res chain seq x y z
N GLY A 1 18.49 -11.51 5.21
CA GLY A 1 18.88 -12.72 4.42
C GLY A 1 19.24 -12.33 3.00
N PRO A 2 20.13 -13.08 2.34
CA PRO A 2 20.58 -12.79 0.97
C PRO A 2 19.42 -12.79 -0.05
N ASN A 3 19.68 -12.27 -1.25
CA ASN A 3 18.74 -12.40 -2.36
C ASN A 3 18.49 -13.88 -2.66
N GLY A 4 17.24 -14.25 -2.96
CA GLY A 4 16.85 -15.65 -3.14
C GLY A 4 16.53 -16.43 -1.86
N ALA A 5 16.73 -15.87 -0.66
CA ALA A 5 16.43 -16.56 0.61
C ALA A 5 14.93 -16.75 0.93
N GLY A 6 14.02 -16.53 -0.03
CA GLY A 6 12.58 -16.72 0.15
C GLY A 6 11.82 -15.60 0.87
N LYS A 7 12.46 -14.48 1.27
CA LYS A 7 11.82 -13.37 2.00
C LYS A 7 10.50 -12.89 1.37
N THR A 8 10.54 -12.58 0.07
CA THR A 8 9.38 -12.09 -0.68
C THR A 8 8.31 -13.17 -0.80
N THR A 9 8.72 -14.43 -1.02
CA THR A 9 7.81 -15.58 -1.05
C THR A 9 7.09 -15.73 0.29
N THR A 10 7.82 -15.67 1.41
CA THR A 10 7.24 -15.76 2.75
C THR A 10 6.25 -14.63 3.03
N ILE A 11 6.59 -13.38 2.71
CA ILE A 11 5.66 -12.26 2.88
C ILE A 11 4.41 -12.45 2.01
N ARG A 12 4.55 -12.90 0.75
CA ARG A 12 3.40 -13.18 -0.12
C ARG A 12 2.55 -14.35 0.39
N MET A 13 3.14 -15.34 1.05
CA MET A 13 2.38 -16.40 1.72
C MET A 13 1.61 -15.88 2.93
N ILE A 14 2.24 -15.03 3.75
CA ILE A 14 1.59 -14.37 4.89
C ILE A 14 0.38 -13.54 4.44
N LEU A 15 0.47 -12.88 3.29
CA LEU A 15 -0.60 -12.05 2.73
C LEU A 15 -1.64 -12.83 1.91
N GLU A 16 -1.52 -14.16 1.85
CA GLU A 16 -2.35 -15.04 0.99
C GLU A 16 -2.31 -14.72 -0.52
N ILE A 17 -1.26 -14.05 -0.99
CA ILE A 17 -1.01 -13.85 -2.43
C ILE A 17 -0.54 -15.16 -3.06
N ILE A 18 0.18 -15.99 -2.31
CA ILE A 18 0.62 -17.34 -2.68
C ILE A 18 0.22 -18.29 -1.55
N LYS A 19 -0.17 -19.54 -1.84
CA LYS A 19 -0.48 -20.54 -0.81
C LYS A 19 0.78 -21.33 -0.44
N PRO A 20 0.99 -21.65 0.85
CA PRO A 20 2.08 -22.54 1.25
C PRO A 20 1.78 -23.97 0.77
N SER A 21 2.82 -24.72 0.39
CA SER A 21 2.66 -26.12 -0.02
C SER A 21 2.27 -27.04 1.15
N SER A 22 2.65 -26.67 2.39
CA SER A 22 2.28 -27.37 3.62
C SER A 22 2.39 -26.42 4.83
N GLY A 23 1.85 -26.84 5.97
CA GLY A 23 1.81 -26.03 7.20
C GLY A 23 0.66 -25.03 7.24
N SER A 24 0.70 -24.13 8.23
CA SER A 24 -0.30 -23.08 8.40
C SER A 24 0.35 -21.76 8.77
N ILE A 25 -0.32 -20.66 8.45
CA ILE A 25 0.09 -19.31 8.82
C ILE A 25 -1.12 -18.66 9.51
N SER A 26 -0.89 -18.04 10.66
CA SER A 26 -1.85 -17.17 11.31
C SER A 26 -1.30 -15.75 11.37
N VAL A 27 -2.17 -14.76 11.20
CA VAL A 27 -1.82 -13.34 11.20
C VAL A 27 -2.88 -12.61 12.02
N LEU A 28 -2.48 -11.74 12.96
CA LEU A 28 -3.43 -11.00 13.81
C LEU A 28 -4.51 -11.89 14.44
N SER A 29 -4.12 -13.09 14.90
CA SER A 29 -4.98 -14.12 15.50
C SER A 29 -6.07 -14.71 14.57
N THR A 30 -5.93 -14.55 13.25
CA THR A 30 -6.78 -15.19 12.24
C THR A 30 -5.97 -16.14 11.37
N ASP A 31 -6.62 -17.20 10.91
CA ASP A 31 -6.13 -18.19 9.94
C ASP A 31 -6.08 -17.64 8.49
N SER A 32 -6.65 -16.46 8.27
CA SER A 32 -6.72 -15.82 6.97
C SER A 32 -6.39 -14.34 7.04
N ALA A 33 -5.40 -13.92 6.25
CA ALA A 33 -5.04 -12.53 6.05
C ALA A 33 -6.16 -11.74 5.36
N LEU A 34 -6.98 -12.40 4.53
CA LEU A 34 -8.12 -11.75 3.87
C LEU A 34 -9.15 -11.21 4.87
N LYS A 35 -9.36 -11.91 5.99
CA LYS A 35 -10.26 -11.47 7.08
C LYS A 35 -9.77 -10.21 7.79
N VAL A 36 -8.47 -9.94 7.75
CA VAL A 36 -7.83 -8.78 8.41
C VAL A 36 -7.10 -7.86 7.43
N ARG A 37 -7.41 -7.95 6.13
CA ARG A 37 -6.69 -7.21 5.08
C ARG A 37 -6.70 -5.69 5.31
N ASN A 38 -7.79 -5.17 5.89
CA ASN A 38 -7.95 -3.74 6.19
C ASN A 38 -7.02 -3.26 7.33
N ARG A 39 -6.41 -4.19 8.07
CA ARG A 39 -5.43 -3.93 9.15
C ARG A 39 -3.99 -4.10 8.68
N ILE A 40 -3.76 -4.42 7.41
CA ILE A 40 -2.45 -4.72 6.85
C ILE A 40 -2.13 -3.73 5.73
N GLY A 41 -0.98 -3.06 5.87
CA GLY A 41 -0.36 -2.32 4.78
C GLY A 41 0.75 -3.15 4.16
N TYR A 42 0.72 -3.34 2.83
CA TYR A 42 1.78 -4.03 2.10
C TYR A 42 2.36 -3.13 1.02
N LEU A 43 3.68 -2.98 1.04
CA LEU A 43 4.45 -2.27 0.02
C LEU A 43 5.46 -3.24 -0.60
N PRO A 44 5.21 -3.74 -1.83
CA PRO A 44 6.18 -4.59 -2.53
C PRO A 44 7.42 -3.80 -2.97
N GLU A 45 8.51 -4.52 -3.21
CA GLU A 45 9.75 -3.97 -3.74
C GLU A 45 9.59 -3.40 -5.16
N GLU A 46 8.77 -4.05 -6.00
CA GLU A 46 8.41 -3.56 -7.32
C GLU A 46 7.41 -2.40 -7.25
N LYS A 47 7.82 -1.29 -7.86
CA LYS A 47 7.19 0.02 -7.71
C LYS A 47 6.17 0.23 -8.83
N GLY A 48 4.90 -0.03 -8.54
CA GLY A 48 3.82 0.16 -9.49
C GLY A 48 2.86 1.29 -9.14
N LEU A 49 3.33 2.47 -8.71
CA LEU A 49 2.39 3.59 -8.67
C LEU A 49 1.98 3.95 -10.12
N TYR A 50 0.69 4.13 -10.35
CA TYR A 50 0.16 4.54 -11.65
C TYR A 50 0.68 5.95 -12.01
N LYS A 51 1.74 5.98 -12.82
CA LYS A 51 2.54 7.16 -13.16
C LYS A 51 1.72 8.38 -13.57
N LYS A 52 0.63 8.16 -14.32
CA LYS A 52 -0.24 9.21 -14.87
C LYS A 52 -1.31 9.71 -13.89
N MET A 53 -1.54 9.02 -12.77
CA MET A 53 -2.53 9.45 -11.77
C MET A 53 -2.01 10.61 -10.93
N LYS A 54 -2.95 11.41 -10.43
CA LYS A 54 -2.66 12.43 -9.41
C LYS A 54 -2.25 11.76 -8.10
N VAL A 55 -1.37 12.41 -7.33
CA VAL A 55 -0.85 11.88 -6.07
C VAL A 55 -1.97 11.65 -5.04
N TRP A 56 -2.91 12.57 -4.86
CA TRP A 56 -4.03 12.35 -3.94
C TRP A 56 -4.94 11.21 -4.43
N ALA A 57 -5.11 11.09 -5.76
CA ALA A 57 -6.02 10.14 -6.37
C ALA A 57 -5.51 8.69 -6.24
N ILE A 58 -4.21 8.47 -6.30
CA ILE A 58 -3.66 7.12 -6.09
C ILE A 58 -3.81 6.65 -4.64
N ILE A 59 -3.63 7.54 -3.66
CA ILE A 59 -3.86 7.22 -2.25
C ILE A 59 -5.35 6.92 -2.03
N GLN A 60 -6.25 7.76 -2.56
CA GLN A 60 -7.69 7.52 -2.52
C GLN A 60 -8.06 6.17 -3.15
N TYR A 61 -7.49 5.84 -4.30
CA TYR A 61 -7.78 4.60 -5.01
C TYR A 61 -7.46 3.36 -4.16
N PHE A 62 -6.26 3.30 -3.57
CA PHE A 62 -5.88 2.18 -2.71
C PHE A 62 -6.69 2.12 -1.40
N ALA A 63 -7.02 3.28 -0.83
CA ALA A 63 -7.93 3.39 0.30
C ALA A 63 -9.31 2.78 0.00
N MET A 64 -9.88 3.09 -1.17
CA MET A 64 -11.18 2.54 -1.59
C MET A 64 -11.14 1.02 -1.81
N LEU A 65 -10.04 0.48 -2.34
CA LEU A 65 -9.87 -0.98 -2.48
C LEU A 65 -9.86 -1.71 -1.12
N LYS A 66 -9.51 -1.00 -0.04
CA LYS A 66 -9.60 -1.51 1.34
C LYS A 66 -10.97 -1.26 2.00
N GLY A 67 -11.95 -0.76 1.25
CA GLY A 67 -13.33 -0.63 1.70
C GLY A 67 -13.70 0.74 2.28
N MET A 68 -12.85 1.76 2.17
CA MET A 68 -13.28 3.13 2.46
C MET A 68 -14.22 3.66 1.37
N ASP A 69 -15.22 4.45 1.78
CA ASP A 69 -16.02 5.19 0.81
C ASP A 69 -15.19 6.27 0.11
N LYS A 70 -15.66 6.69 -1.06
CA LYS A 70 -14.94 7.63 -1.94
C LYS A 70 -14.60 8.95 -1.26
N GLN A 71 -15.51 9.52 -0.47
CA GLN A 71 -15.32 10.84 0.12
C GLN A 71 -14.36 10.77 1.32
N THR A 72 -14.54 9.80 2.20
CA THR A 72 -13.62 9.54 3.32
C THR A 72 -12.22 9.21 2.82
N ALA A 73 -12.09 8.37 1.79
CA ALA A 73 -10.80 8.06 1.17
C ALA A 73 -10.11 9.30 0.60
N LYS A 74 -10.87 10.24 0.03
CA LYS A 74 -10.32 11.51 -0.49
C LYS A 74 -9.81 12.38 0.65
N THR A 75 -10.61 12.58 1.70
CA THR A 75 -10.22 13.35 2.88
C THR A 75 -8.96 12.75 3.51
N ARG A 76 -8.95 11.44 3.71
CA ARG A 76 -7.81 10.69 4.26
C ARG A 76 -6.55 10.87 3.43
N ALA A 77 -6.65 10.84 2.10
CA ALA A 77 -5.52 11.06 1.22
C ALA A 77 -4.90 12.45 1.42
N TRP A 78 -5.71 13.50 1.48
CA TRP A 78 -5.24 14.86 1.70
C TRP A 78 -4.65 15.07 3.11
N GLU A 79 -5.26 14.51 4.14
CA GLU A 79 -4.72 14.53 5.52
C GLU A 79 -3.33 13.87 5.59
N LEU A 80 -3.15 12.72 4.93
CA LEU A 80 -1.86 12.04 4.87
C LEU A 80 -0.83 12.86 4.10
N LEU A 81 -1.21 13.44 2.96
CA LEU A 81 -0.29 14.31 2.21
C LEU A 81 0.13 15.53 3.02
N GLU A 82 -0.79 16.18 3.72
CA GLU A 82 -0.49 17.31 4.61
C GLU A 82 0.42 16.89 5.76
N LYS A 83 0.07 15.83 6.48
CA LYS A 83 0.85 15.31 7.62
C LYS A 83 2.30 14.99 7.26
N TYR A 84 2.57 14.57 6.02
CA TYR A 84 3.90 14.17 5.56
C TYR A 84 4.58 15.18 4.62
N GLY A 85 4.05 16.41 4.54
CA GLY A 85 4.67 17.53 3.82
C GLY A 85 4.63 17.38 2.29
N LEU A 86 3.56 16.80 1.75
CA LEU A 86 3.34 16.55 0.32
C LEU A 86 2.06 17.19 -0.23
N LYS A 87 1.39 18.04 0.55
CA LYS A 87 0.11 18.68 0.18
C LYS A 87 0.19 19.39 -1.18
N ASP A 88 1.22 20.18 -1.40
CA ASP A 88 1.41 20.96 -2.64
C ASP A 88 1.59 20.09 -3.89
N PHE A 89 1.95 18.82 -3.70
CA PHE A 89 2.12 17.85 -4.78
C PHE A 89 0.88 16.98 -5.01
N GLY A 90 -0.19 17.16 -4.23
CA GLY A 90 -1.39 16.32 -4.32
C GLY A 90 -1.97 16.26 -5.72
N GLU A 91 -2.03 17.40 -6.42
CA GLU A 91 -2.56 17.54 -7.78
C GLU A 91 -1.55 17.16 -8.88
N ALA A 92 -0.26 17.02 -8.53
CA ALA A 92 0.77 16.62 -9.47
C ALA A 92 0.59 15.15 -9.88
N LYS A 93 1.17 14.76 -11.02
CA LYS A 93 1.22 13.36 -11.42
C LYS A 93 2.27 12.61 -10.61
N VAL A 94 2.07 11.33 -10.37
CA VAL A 94 3.06 10.48 -9.68
C VAL A 94 4.43 10.53 -10.38
N GLU A 95 4.46 10.57 -11.71
CA GLU A 95 5.71 10.59 -12.49
C GLU A 95 6.53 11.87 -12.35
N SER A 96 5.92 12.98 -11.91
CA SER A 96 6.66 14.23 -11.65
C SER A 96 7.29 14.27 -10.26
N LEU A 97 7.09 13.24 -9.43
CA LEU A 97 7.69 13.17 -8.11
C LEU A 97 9.15 12.72 -8.19
N SER A 98 9.98 13.24 -7.27
CA SER A 98 11.28 12.63 -7.02
C SER A 98 11.12 11.18 -6.55
N LYS A 99 12.16 10.37 -6.70
CA LYS A 99 12.18 8.97 -6.23
C LYS A 99 11.77 8.84 -4.76
N GLY A 100 12.26 9.75 -3.90
CA GLY A 100 11.96 9.74 -2.47
C GLY A 100 10.51 10.15 -2.16
N MET A 101 9.97 11.14 -2.87
CA MET A 101 8.56 11.51 -2.74
C MET A 101 7.63 10.39 -3.21
N GLY A 102 7.97 9.74 -4.33
CA GLY A 102 7.25 8.55 -4.81
C GLY A 102 7.24 7.43 -3.77
N GLN A 103 8.37 7.17 -3.09
CA GLN A 103 8.43 6.21 -1.98
C GLN A 103 7.56 6.61 -0.80
N LYS A 104 7.51 7.90 -0.43
CA LYS A 104 6.58 8.37 0.61
C LYS A 104 5.13 8.11 0.19
N VAL A 105 4.73 8.52 -1.02
CA VAL A 105 3.37 8.30 -1.54
C VAL A 105 3.00 6.82 -1.55
N GLN A 106 3.94 5.94 -1.89
CA GLN A 106 3.76 4.49 -1.81
C GLN A 106 3.43 4.01 -0.39
N VAL A 107 4.18 4.49 0.61
CA VAL A 107 3.90 4.17 2.01
C VAL A 107 2.53 4.73 2.42
N LEU A 108 2.21 5.98 2.05
CA LEU A 108 0.92 6.59 2.36
C LEU A 108 -0.25 5.81 1.76
N ALA A 109 -0.16 5.36 0.50
CA ALA A 109 -1.18 4.52 -0.11
C ALA A 109 -1.32 3.16 0.59
N ALA A 110 -0.24 2.60 1.14
CA ALA A 110 -0.26 1.34 1.85
C ALA A 110 -0.85 1.44 3.27
N VAL A 111 -0.84 2.63 3.90
CA VAL A 111 -1.35 2.85 5.27
C VAL A 111 -2.60 3.75 5.35
N ALA A 112 -3.04 4.27 4.21
CA ALA A 112 -4.39 4.79 4.04
C ALA A 112 -5.38 3.67 4.33
#